data_AF-A0A838TW85-F1
#
_entry.id   AF-A0A838TW85-F1
#
_cell.length_a   1.000
_cell.length_b   1.000
_cell.length_c   1.000
_cell.angle_alpha   90.00
_cell.angle_beta   90.00
_cell.angle_gamma   90.00
#
_symmetry.space_group_name_H-M   'P 1'
#
loop_
_entity.id
_entity.type
_entity.pdbx_description
1 polymer ?
#
loop_
_entity_poly.entity_id
_entity_poly.type
_entity_poly.pdbx_seq_one_letter_code
_entity_poly.pdbx_strand_id
1 'polypeptide(L)'
;MTQKTLNIILMIVILFVVGIVGYYGVFKRAEPVAVTPTENKPTTNNNVTPITKVSYRNTDYGFSFNLPDSWKNYTIITDKWEGNSLTPNGQSQVKTQEGPLISIRHPDWDYKSPRQDIPVMVFTIDQWNRMLKDEFHIGAAPINPSELGRNSKYVFALPARYNFAYATGYEEVQKIIKDNTPLKTF
;
A
#
# COMPACT_ATOMS: atom_id res chain seq x y z
N MET A 1 24.25 -11.71 28.50
CA MET A 1 22.92 -11.05 28.46
C MET A 1 22.76 -10.27 29.76
N THR A 2 22.39 -8.98 29.71
CA THR A 2 22.30 -8.15 30.91
C THR A 2 20.90 -8.23 31.52
N GLN A 3 20.76 -7.98 32.82
CA GLN A 3 19.47 -7.99 33.52
C GLN A 3 18.44 -7.07 32.85
N LYS A 4 18.91 -5.95 32.28
CA LYS A 4 18.08 -5.00 31.52
C LYS A 4 17.55 -5.62 30.21
N THR A 5 18.38 -6.35 29.46
CA THR A 5 17.93 -7.05 28.25
C THR A 5 16.96 -8.19 28.55
N LEU A 6 17.09 -8.86 29.70
CA LEU A 6 16.18 -9.94 30.12
C LEU A 6 14.79 -9.38 30.50
N ASN A 7 14.74 -8.25 31.21
CA ASN A 7 13.48 -7.62 31.61
C ASN A 7 12.69 -7.06 30.41
N ILE A 8 13.38 -6.52 29.41
CA ILE A 8 12.76 -6.01 28.17
C ILE A 8 12.13 -7.17 27.38
N ILE A 9 12.85 -8.29 27.24
CA ILE A 9 12.32 -9.48 26.55
C ILE A 9 11.11 -10.03 27.31
N LEU A 10 11.17 -10.09 28.64
CA LEU A 10 10.05 -10.58 29.45
C LEU A 10 8.79 -9.71 29.30
N MET A 11 8.92 -8.38 29.23
CA MET A 11 7.77 -7.49 28.98
C MET A 11 7.18 -7.68 27.58
N ILE A 12 8.01 -7.86 26.55
CA ILE A 12 7.53 -8.11 25.18
C ILE A 12 6.77 -9.43 25.11
N VAL A 13 7.28 -10.50 25.73
CA VAL A 13 6.61 -11.80 25.78
C VAL A 13 5.25 -11.70 26.50
N ILE A 14 5.17 -10.97 27.61
CA ILE A 14 3.90 -10.77 28.33
C ILE A 14 2.89 -10.01 27.46
N LEU A 15 3.30 -8.97 26.74
CA LEU A 15 2.43 -8.23 25.82
C LEU A 15 1.92 -9.10 24.66
N PHE A 16 2.76 -9.97 24.10
CA PHE A 16 2.34 -10.94 23.09
C PHE A 16 1.34 -11.96 23.64
N VAL A 17 1.56 -12.48 24.85
CA VAL A 17 0.66 -13.47 25.47
C VAL A 17 -0.71 -12.84 25.81
N VAL A 18 -0.74 -11.62 26.35
CA VAL A 18 -2.00 -10.92 26.64
C VAL A 18 -2.75 -10.56 25.36
N GLY A 19 -2.05 -10.15 24.29
CA GLY A 19 -2.64 -9.91 22.98
C GLY A 19 -3.23 -11.16 22.33
N ILE A 20 -2.54 -12.32 22.47
CA ILE A 20 -3.01 -13.60 21.94
C ILE A 20 -4.26 -14.09 22.72
N VAL A 21 -4.25 -14.00 24.06
CA VAL A 21 -5.42 -14.40 24.88
C VAL A 21 -6.62 -13.47 24.63
N GLY A 22 -6.40 -12.16 24.47
CA GLY A 22 -7.44 -11.21 24.10
C GLY A 22 -8.03 -11.47 22.71
N TYR A 23 -7.17 -11.84 21.74
CA TYR A 23 -7.60 -12.23 20.39
C TYR A 23 -8.49 -13.48 20.40
N TYR A 24 -8.12 -14.52 21.15
CA TYR A 24 -8.92 -15.74 21.23
C TYR A 24 -10.19 -15.62 22.08
N GLY A 25 -10.22 -14.70 23.06
CA GLY A 25 -11.40 -14.47 23.90
C GLY A 25 -12.53 -13.70 23.21
N VAL A 26 -12.21 -12.87 22.21
CA VAL A 26 -13.19 -11.97 21.56
C VAL A 26 -13.63 -12.48 20.16
N PHE A 27 -12.81 -13.26 19.45
CA PHE A 27 -13.11 -13.66 18.06
C PHE A 27 -13.79 -15.02 17.85
N LYS A 28 -14.19 -15.73 18.92
CA LYS A 28 -14.91 -17.01 18.79
C LYS A 28 -16.41 -16.90 19.08
N ARG A 29 -17.16 -16.07 18.34
CA ARG A 29 -18.60 -16.26 18.10
C ARG A 29 -19.08 -15.61 16.79
N ALA A 30 -19.05 -16.38 15.72
CA ALA A 30 -20.12 -16.47 14.71
C ALA A 30 -19.79 -17.67 13.81
N GLU A 31 -20.55 -18.75 13.94
CA GLU A 31 -20.52 -19.83 12.97
C GLU A 31 -21.22 -19.36 11.68
N PRO A 32 -20.59 -19.44 10.49
CA PRO A 32 -21.31 -19.23 9.25
C PRO A 32 -22.19 -20.46 8.97
N VAL A 33 -23.49 -20.21 8.78
CA VAL A 33 -24.47 -21.19 8.29
C VAL A 33 -23.97 -21.75 6.95
N ALA A 34 -23.79 -23.07 6.89
CA ALA A 34 -23.46 -23.76 5.64
C ALA A 34 -24.65 -23.67 4.67
N VAL A 35 -24.47 -22.93 3.57
CA VAL A 35 -25.30 -23.05 2.37
C VAL A 35 -24.55 -23.84 1.32
N THR A 36 -25.11 -24.98 0.95
CA THR A 36 -24.67 -25.89 -0.11
C THR A 36 -24.75 -25.19 -1.48
N PRO A 37 -23.71 -25.22 -2.32
CA PRO A 37 -23.84 -24.78 -3.71
C PRO A 37 -24.52 -25.88 -4.54
N THR A 38 -25.74 -25.63 -4.99
CA THR A 38 -26.32 -26.33 -6.15
C THR A 38 -25.69 -25.73 -7.40
N GLU A 39 -24.94 -26.54 -8.14
CA GLU A 39 -24.33 -26.20 -9.41
C GLU A 39 -25.41 -25.95 -10.48
N ASN A 40 -25.59 -24.69 -10.86
CA ASN A 40 -26.27 -24.32 -12.10
C ASN A 40 -25.33 -23.47 -12.95
N LYS A 41 -24.72 -24.13 -13.94
CA LYS A 41 -23.92 -23.57 -15.03
C LYS A 41 -24.67 -22.46 -15.77
N PRO A 42 -24.10 -21.24 -15.88
CA PRO A 42 -24.55 -20.27 -16.87
C PRO A 42 -23.79 -20.47 -18.18
N THR A 43 -24.54 -20.59 -19.26
CA THR A 43 -24.08 -20.58 -20.66
C THR A 43 -23.55 -19.18 -21.01
N THR A 44 -22.26 -19.05 -21.29
CA THR A 44 -21.65 -17.78 -21.71
C THR A 44 -22.05 -17.43 -23.15
N ASN A 45 -23.00 -16.51 -23.29
CA ASN A 45 -23.13 -15.71 -24.50
C ASN A 45 -22.04 -14.63 -24.49
N ASN A 46 -21.13 -14.71 -25.46
CA ASN A 46 -20.08 -13.72 -25.68
C ASN A 46 -20.67 -12.43 -26.23
N ASN A 47 -21.09 -11.52 -25.35
CA ASN A 47 -21.16 -10.10 -25.66
C ASN A 47 -20.22 -9.39 -24.68
N VAL A 48 -18.93 -9.32 -25.06
CA VAL A 48 -17.96 -8.45 -24.39
C VAL A 48 -18.39 -7.02 -24.67
N THR A 49 -19.14 -6.42 -23.75
CA THR A 49 -19.33 -4.97 -23.71
C THR A 49 -17.94 -4.33 -23.66
N PRO A 50 -17.62 -3.34 -24.52
CA PRO A 50 -16.34 -2.66 -24.44
C PRO A 50 -16.28 -1.96 -23.08
N ILE A 51 -15.51 -2.53 -22.16
CA ILE A 51 -15.10 -1.89 -20.91
C ILE A 51 -14.47 -0.55 -21.30
N THR A 52 -15.20 0.54 -21.07
CA THR A 52 -14.73 1.90 -21.32
C THR A 52 -13.71 2.27 -20.25
N LYS A 53 -12.50 1.71 -20.32
CA LYS A 53 -11.43 1.94 -19.33
C LYS A 53 -11.27 3.44 -19.04
N VAL A 54 -11.47 3.82 -17.78
CA VAL A 54 -11.15 5.15 -17.27
C VAL A 54 -9.62 5.24 -17.16
N SER A 55 -9.01 6.39 -17.43
CA SER A 55 -7.57 6.58 -17.23
C SER A 55 -7.30 7.76 -16.31
N TYR A 56 -6.40 7.56 -15.36
CA TYR A 56 -5.74 8.65 -14.66
C TYR A 56 -4.41 8.95 -15.35
N ARG A 57 -4.17 10.23 -15.63
CA ARG A 57 -2.94 10.71 -16.26
C ARG A 57 -2.35 11.84 -15.44
N ASN A 58 -1.13 11.64 -14.96
CA ASN A 58 -0.37 12.67 -14.27
C ASN A 58 0.69 13.25 -15.22
N THR A 59 0.47 14.48 -15.68
CA THR A 59 1.39 15.17 -16.62
C THR A 59 2.61 15.77 -15.95
N ASP A 60 2.54 16.05 -14.64
CA ASP A 60 3.64 16.68 -13.91
C ASP A 60 4.83 15.73 -13.74
N TYR A 61 4.53 14.44 -13.54
CA TYR A 61 5.55 13.41 -13.38
C TYR A 61 5.68 12.45 -14.55
N GLY A 62 4.68 12.36 -15.44
CA GLY A 62 4.78 11.58 -16.68
C GLY A 62 4.38 10.11 -16.52
N PHE A 63 3.24 9.83 -15.89
CA PHE A 63 2.70 8.47 -15.76
C PHE A 63 1.18 8.41 -15.93
N SER A 64 0.66 7.21 -16.17
CA SER A 64 -0.78 6.96 -16.24
C SER A 64 -1.18 5.63 -15.64
N PHE A 65 -2.37 5.58 -15.02
CA PHE A 65 -3.07 4.39 -14.58
C PHE A 65 -4.29 4.13 -15.46
N ASN A 66 -4.51 2.87 -15.81
CA ASN A 66 -5.80 2.39 -16.29
C ASN A 66 -6.64 1.99 -15.08
N LEU A 67 -7.84 2.53 -15.00
CA LEU A 67 -8.78 2.33 -13.91
C LEU A 67 -10.07 1.66 -14.45
N PRO A 68 -10.70 0.79 -13.66
CA PRO A 68 -12.00 0.23 -14.04
C PRO A 68 -13.11 1.28 -13.92
N ASP A 69 -14.28 0.98 -14.50
CA ASP A 69 -15.44 1.89 -14.45
C ASP A 69 -15.91 2.21 -13.01
N SER A 70 -15.70 1.29 -12.06
CA SER A 70 -15.96 1.51 -10.63
C SER A 70 -15.18 2.69 -10.04
N TRP A 71 -14.10 3.11 -10.69
CA TRP A 71 -13.27 4.24 -10.27
C TRP A 71 -13.64 5.54 -10.96
N LYS A 72 -14.74 5.59 -11.73
CA LYS A 72 -15.24 6.85 -12.29
C LYS A 72 -15.48 7.86 -11.16
N ASN A 73 -15.03 9.10 -11.37
CA ASN A 73 -15.04 10.18 -10.38
C ASN A 73 -14.06 9.99 -9.20
N TYR A 74 -12.97 9.25 -9.38
CA TYR A 74 -11.86 9.27 -8.42
C TYR A 74 -11.38 10.72 -8.19
N THR A 75 -10.82 10.97 -7.01
CA THR A 75 -10.16 12.25 -6.70
C THR A 75 -8.67 12.04 -6.47
N ILE A 76 -7.89 13.11 -6.49
CA ILE A 76 -6.45 13.05 -6.23
C ILE A 76 -6.15 13.76 -4.93
N ILE A 77 -5.41 13.08 -4.06
CA ILE A 77 -4.86 13.66 -2.83
C ILE A 77 -3.35 13.66 -2.97
N THR A 78 -2.73 14.78 -2.61
CA THR A 78 -1.29 14.95 -2.66
C THR A 78 -0.77 15.19 -1.25
N ASP A 79 0.24 14.42 -0.90
CA ASP A 79 0.97 14.51 0.35
C ASP A 79 2.48 14.30 0.06
N LYS A 80 3.28 14.09 1.10
CA LYS A 80 4.70 13.77 0.99
C LYS A 80 5.03 12.48 1.72
N TRP A 81 5.95 11.72 1.14
CA TRP A 81 6.68 10.71 1.89
C TRP A 81 7.95 11.32 2.49
N GLU A 82 8.41 10.77 3.60
CA GLU A 82 9.62 11.20 4.29
C GLU A 82 10.61 10.04 4.42
N GLY A 83 11.89 10.35 4.18
CA GLY A 83 13.00 9.44 4.32
C GLY A 83 13.91 9.90 5.45
N ASN A 84 14.27 8.96 6.34
CA ASN A 84 15.08 9.23 7.52
C ASN A 84 16.43 8.52 7.42
N SER A 85 17.49 9.20 7.87
CA SER A 85 18.83 8.63 8.04
C SER A 85 19.24 8.72 9.50
N LEU A 86 20.18 7.85 9.91
CA LEU A 86 20.81 7.98 11.23
C LEU A 86 21.69 9.24 11.25
N THR A 87 21.68 9.95 12.37
CA THR A 87 22.64 11.03 12.65
C THR A 87 24.08 10.48 12.61
N PRO A 88 25.10 11.32 12.35
CA PRO A 88 26.48 10.86 12.26
C PRO A 88 26.97 10.11 13.52
N ASN A 89 26.42 10.44 14.69
CA ASN A 89 26.72 9.76 15.96
C ASN A 89 25.89 8.47 16.20
N GLY A 90 25.01 8.08 15.26
CA GLY A 90 24.18 6.88 15.32
C GLY A 90 23.07 6.88 16.37
N GLN A 91 22.82 8.00 17.04
CA GLN A 91 21.93 8.05 18.21
C GLN A 91 20.47 8.33 17.88
N SER A 92 20.17 8.91 16.72
CA SER A 92 18.82 9.33 16.35
C SER A 92 18.59 9.23 14.86
N GLN A 93 17.34 9.13 14.46
CA GLN A 93 16.93 9.28 13.07
C GLN A 93 16.49 10.72 12.82
N VAL A 94 16.92 11.27 11.68
CA VAL A 94 16.54 12.61 11.22
C VAL A 94 16.01 12.52 9.81
N LYS A 95 15.00 13.34 9.50
CA LYS A 95 14.49 13.46 8.13
C LYS A 95 15.56 14.07 7.24
N THR A 96 15.96 13.33 6.21
CA THR A 96 16.99 13.75 5.23
C THR A 96 16.47 13.78 3.81
N GLN A 97 15.33 13.15 3.55
CA GLN A 97 14.70 13.08 2.24
C GLN A 97 13.19 13.28 2.36
N GLU A 98 12.58 13.79 1.30
CA GLU A 98 11.14 13.79 1.11
C GLU A 98 10.81 13.76 -0.38
N GLY A 99 9.58 13.38 -0.71
CA GLY A 99 9.10 13.45 -2.07
C GLY A 99 7.58 13.30 -2.17
N PRO A 100 7.01 13.47 -3.36
CA PRO A 100 5.56 13.45 -3.56
C PRO A 100 4.95 12.07 -3.28
N LEU A 101 3.86 12.05 -2.53
CA LEU A 101 2.95 10.91 -2.39
C LEU A 101 1.61 11.27 -3.00
N ILE A 102 1.24 10.60 -4.08
CA ILE A 102 -0.02 10.79 -4.79
C ILE A 102 -0.94 9.64 -4.44
N SER A 103 -2.13 9.95 -3.92
CA SER A 103 -3.18 8.96 -3.66
C SER A 103 -4.33 9.17 -4.64
N ILE A 104 -4.57 8.19 -5.50
CA ILE A 104 -5.80 8.12 -6.29
C ILE A 104 -6.88 7.61 -5.34
N ARG A 105 -7.75 8.52 -4.93
CA ARG A 105 -8.77 8.30 -3.91
C ARG A 105 -9.97 7.58 -4.50
N HIS A 106 -10.35 6.47 -3.88
CA HIS A 106 -11.50 5.67 -4.30
C HIS A 106 -12.78 6.57 -4.30
N PRO A 107 -13.65 6.52 -5.33
CA PRO A 107 -14.85 7.37 -5.39
C PRO A 107 -15.78 7.22 -4.18
N ASP A 108 -16.01 5.98 -3.74
CA ASP A 108 -16.84 5.67 -2.56
C ASP A 108 -16.11 5.78 -1.21
N TRP A 109 -15.00 6.50 -1.12
CA TRP A 109 -14.30 6.68 0.16
C TRP A 109 -15.09 7.59 1.10
N ASP A 110 -15.23 7.19 2.36
CA ASP A 110 -15.85 7.98 3.44
C ASP A 110 -15.08 7.83 4.75
N TYR A 111 -15.16 8.84 5.63
CA TYR A 111 -14.49 8.81 6.93
C TYR A 111 -14.96 7.66 7.85
N LYS A 112 -16.24 7.27 7.77
CA LYS A 112 -16.79 6.17 8.59
C LYS A 112 -16.54 4.80 7.97
N SER A 113 -16.26 4.75 6.67
CA SER A 113 -16.00 3.53 5.92
C SER A 113 -14.87 3.74 4.91
N PRO A 114 -13.61 3.92 5.38
CA PRO A 114 -12.50 4.21 4.50
C PRO A 114 -12.24 3.04 3.56
N ARG A 115 -12.06 3.37 2.28
CA ARG A 115 -11.63 2.42 1.25
C ARG A 115 -10.16 2.60 0.94
N GLN A 116 -9.55 1.55 0.39
CA GLN A 116 -8.15 1.59 -0.02
C GLN A 116 -7.98 2.53 -1.23
N ASP A 117 -7.09 3.50 -1.09
CA ASP A 117 -6.62 4.33 -2.21
C ASP A 117 -5.51 3.60 -2.99
N ILE A 118 -5.21 4.06 -4.20
CA ILE A 118 -4.00 3.65 -4.94
C ILE A 118 -2.89 4.69 -4.66
N PRO A 119 -1.92 4.39 -3.77
CA PRO A 119 -0.80 5.29 -3.52
C PRO A 119 0.32 5.11 -4.55
N VAL A 120 0.92 6.22 -4.95
CA VAL A 120 2.08 6.31 -5.84
C VAL A 120 3.07 7.28 -5.22
N MET A 121 4.19 6.76 -4.76
CA MET A 121 5.34 7.56 -4.36
C MET A 121 6.16 7.91 -5.59
N VAL A 122 6.58 9.18 -5.66
CA VAL A 122 7.47 9.65 -6.73
C VAL A 122 8.85 9.89 -6.15
N PHE A 123 9.85 9.26 -6.75
CA PHE A 123 11.26 9.41 -6.41
C PHE A 123 12.00 10.00 -7.59
N THR A 124 12.99 10.85 -7.33
CA THR A 124 14.06 11.06 -8.33
C THR A 124 14.89 9.79 -8.49
N ILE A 125 15.59 9.64 -9.62
CA ILE A 125 16.50 8.50 -9.83
C ILE A 125 17.56 8.42 -8.72
N ASP A 126 18.11 9.55 -8.28
CA ASP A 126 19.10 9.60 -7.20
C ASP A 126 18.52 9.13 -5.86
N GLN A 127 17.34 9.65 -5.47
CA GLN A 127 16.67 9.22 -4.23
C GLN A 127 16.39 7.72 -4.22
N TRP A 128 15.89 7.17 -5.33
CA TRP A 128 15.65 5.74 -5.45
C TRP A 128 16.92 4.92 -5.25
N ASN A 129 18.02 5.31 -5.91
CA ASN A 129 19.30 4.60 -5.82
C ASN A 129 19.91 4.68 -4.42
N ARG A 130 19.80 5.83 -3.74
CA ARG A 130 20.29 6.03 -2.38
C ARG A 130 19.47 5.24 -1.36
N MET A 131 18.16 5.13 -1.55
CA MET A 131 17.30 4.24 -0.75
C MET A 131 17.70 2.77 -0.93
N LEU A 132 17.97 2.32 -2.16
CA LEU A 132 18.42 0.95 -2.42
C LEU A 132 19.82 0.63 -1.84
N LYS A 133 20.61 1.65 -1.51
CA LYS A 133 21.90 1.54 -0.82
C LYS A 133 21.78 1.67 0.70
N ASP A 134 20.56 1.70 1.23
CA ASP A 134 20.27 1.88 2.65
C ASP A 134 20.84 3.19 3.25
N GLU A 135 21.01 4.23 2.43
CA GLU A 135 21.46 5.55 2.91
C GLU A 135 20.36 6.28 3.70
N PHE A 136 19.10 5.92 3.45
CA PHE A 136 17.93 6.35 4.21
C PHE A 136 16.81 5.32 4.08
N HIS A 137 15.85 5.36 5.00
CA HIS A 137 14.69 4.47 5.01
C HIS A 137 13.39 5.26 5.07
N ILE A 138 12.31 4.67 4.55
CA ILE A 138 10.98 5.28 4.54
C ILE A 138 10.07 4.52 5.49
N GLY A 139 9.57 5.24 6.49
CA GLY A 139 8.83 4.64 7.60
C GLY A 139 9.66 3.64 8.41
N ALA A 140 8.99 2.83 9.21
CA ALA A 140 9.60 1.83 10.08
C ALA A 140 9.50 0.39 9.53
N ALA A 141 9.05 0.23 8.28
CA ALA A 141 8.86 -1.09 7.69
C ALA A 141 10.23 -1.73 7.36
N PRO A 142 10.41 -3.04 7.59
CA PRO A 142 11.67 -3.74 7.27
C PRO A 142 11.80 -4.05 5.77
N ILE A 143 10.98 -3.43 4.92
CA ILE A 143 10.98 -3.62 3.48
C ILE A 143 10.83 -2.25 2.81
N ASN A 144 11.54 -2.06 1.70
CA ASN A 144 11.46 -0.84 0.92
C ASN A 144 10.17 -0.77 0.10
N PRO A 145 9.74 0.43 -0.32
CA PRO A 145 8.78 0.60 -1.40
C PRO A 145 9.15 -0.24 -2.63
N SER A 146 8.15 -0.76 -3.33
CA SER A 146 8.35 -1.57 -4.54
C SER A 146 8.15 -0.73 -5.79
N GLU A 147 9.00 -0.91 -6.80
CA GLU A 147 8.88 -0.18 -8.06
C GLU A 147 7.61 -0.58 -8.84
N LEU A 148 6.87 0.42 -9.29
CA LEU A 148 5.76 0.29 -10.23
C LEU A 148 6.25 0.49 -11.67
N GLY A 149 7.16 1.45 -11.89
CA GLY A 149 7.78 1.74 -13.18
C GLY A 149 8.61 3.03 -13.11
N ARG A 150 9.23 3.43 -14.22
CA ARG A 150 10.08 4.64 -14.25
C ARG A 150 10.08 5.34 -15.60
N ASN A 151 10.48 6.60 -15.60
CA ASN A 151 10.87 7.35 -16.80
C ASN A 151 12.30 7.91 -16.63
N SER A 152 12.72 8.82 -17.50
CA SER A 152 14.08 9.38 -17.48
C SER A 152 14.38 10.25 -16.25
N LYS A 153 13.35 10.68 -15.50
CA LYS A 153 13.49 11.58 -14.35
C LYS A 153 13.10 10.93 -13.02
N TYR A 154 12.12 10.05 -13.04
CA TYR A 154 11.46 9.55 -11.84
C TYR A 154 11.31 8.04 -11.81
N VAL A 155 11.34 7.49 -10.60
CA VAL A 155 10.83 6.15 -10.27
C VAL A 155 9.49 6.30 -9.54
N PHE A 156 8.49 5.58 -10.02
CA PHE A 156 7.18 5.47 -9.40
C PHE A 156 7.16 4.21 -8.56
N ALA A 157 6.79 4.33 -7.30
CA ALA A 157 6.83 3.21 -6.37
C ALA A 157 5.57 3.14 -5.51
N LEU A 158 5.32 1.93 -5.04
CA LEU A 158 4.24 1.60 -4.14
C LEU A 158 4.81 1.58 -2.71
N PRO A 159 4.18 2.27 -1.74
CA PRO A 159 4.61 2.22 -0.35
C PRO A 159 4.73 0.79 0.17
N ALA A 160 5.74 0.57 1.00
CA ALA A 160 5.86 -0.66 1.76
C ALA A 160 4.55 -0.93 2.52
N ARG A 161 4.02 -2.15 2.40
CA ARG A 161 2.82 -2.58 3.16
C ARG A 161 1.59 -1.69 2.95
N TYR A 162 1.43 -1.06 1.77
CA TYR A 162 0.33 -0.13 1.49
C TYR A 162 -1.10 -0.66 1.78
N ASN A 163 -1.29 -1.97 1.80
CA ASN A 163 -2.56 -2.66 2.02
C ASN A 163 -2.61 -3.45 3.35
N PHE A 164 -1.65 -3.26 4.25
CA PHE A 164 -1.54 -4.04 5.49
C PHE A 164 -2.67 -3.75 6.50
N ALA A 165 -3.37 -2.63 6.35
CA ALA A 165 -4.57 -2.33 7.12
C ALA A 165 -5.80 -3.14 6.66
N TYR A 166 -5.71 -3.87 5.54
CA TYR A 166 -6.82 -4.63 4.94
C TYR A 166 -8.10 -3.77 4.80
N ALA A 167 -7.94 -2.50 4.42
CA ALA A 167 -9.06 -1.58 4.23
C ALA A 167 -9.99 -2.10 3.12
N THR A 168 -11.28 -1.75 3.20
CA THR A 168 -12.25 -2.18 2.18
C THR A 168 -11.78 -1.85 0.76
N GLY A 169 -11.81 -2.85 -0.12
CA GLY A 169 -11.37 -2.70 -1.51
C GLY A 169 -9.87 -2.91 -1.75
N TYR A 170 -9.08 -3.33 -0.76
CA TYR A 170 -7.64 -3.53 -0.95
C TYR A 170 -7.31 -4.61 -2.01
N GLU A 171 -8.12 -5.64 -2.18
CA GLU A 171 -7.94 -6.66 -3.23
C GLU A 171 -8.17 -6.09 -4.64
N GLU A 172 -9.17 -5.21 -4.78
CA GLU A 172 -9.42 -4.50 -6.04
C GLU A 172 -8.21 -3.61 -6.38
N VAL A 173 -7.70 -2.86 -5.40
CA VAL A 173 -6.50 -2.04 -5.57
C VAL A 173 -5.27 -2.88 -5.92
N GLN A 174 -5.06 -4.01 -5.24
CA GLN A 174 -3.99 -4.96 -5.59
C GLN A 174 -4.08 -5.40 -7.04
N LYS A 175 -5.30 -5.72 -7.52
CA LYS A 175 -5.53 -6.12 -8.90
C LYS A 175 -5.24 -4.97 -9.87
N ILE A 176 -5.72 -3.76 -9.59
CA ILE A 176 -5.46 -2.57 -10.42
C ILE A 176 -3.95 -2.31 -10.53
N ILE A 177 -3.22 -2.37 -9.43
CA ILE A 177 -1.77 -2.19 -9.42
C ILE A 177 -1.08 -3.26 -10.28
N LYS A 178 -1.45 -4.54 -10.09
CA LYS A 178 -0.90 -5.65 -10.87
C LYS A 178 -1.14 -5.46 -12.37
N ASP A 179 -2.35 -5.08 -12.76
CA ASP A 179 -2.73 -4.88 -14.17
C ASP A 179 -2.04 -3.66 -14.81
N ASN A 180 -1.49 -2.76 -13.98
CA ASN A 180 -0.74 -1.57 -14.42
C ASN A 180 0.76 -1.68 -14.12
N THR A 181 1.30 -2.86 -13.79
CA THR A 181 2.75 -3.03 -13.55
C THR A 181 3.36 -3.88 -14.66
N PRO A 182 4.37 -3.39 -15.42
CA PRO A 182 5.04 -2.10 -15.23
C PRO A 182 4.14 -0.90 -15.60
N LEU A 183 4.30 0.18 -14.84
CA LEU A 183 3.53 1.41 -14.98
C LEU A 183 3.84 2.08 -16.30
N LYS A 184 2.77 2.48 -17.00
CA LYS A 184 2.89 3.23 -18.25
C LYS A 184 3.39 4.65 -17.95
N THR A 185 4.50 5.03 -18.57
CA THR A 185 5.15 6.33 -18.43
C THR A 185 5.29 7.04 -19.78
N PHE A 186 5.48 8.36 -19.74
CA PHE A 186 5.69 9.22 -20.91
C PHE A 186 6.50 10.48 -20.56
#